data_AF-A0A7S3TQY1-F1
#
_entry.id   AF-A0A7S3TQY1-F1
#
_cell.length_a   1.000
_cell.length_b   1.000
_cell.length_c   1.000
_cell.angle_alpha   90.00
_cell.angle_beta   90.00
_cell.angle_gamma   90.00
#
_symmetry.space_group_name_H-M   'P 1'
#
loop_
_entity.id
_entity.type
_entity.pdbx_description
1 polymer ?
#
loop_
_entity_poly.entity_id
_entity_poly.type
_entity_poly.pdbx_seq_one_letter_code
_entity_poly.pdbx_strand_id
1 'polypeptide(L)'
;MADLDARPSADLAAENALFESCLARAAARNPAAFEEGGEMALPADAEGVALDAHQRYEVAALEIDDIREETGEVRAQHEALMDALRAQIEATDVRIAEIKKDAYEFKRDIVIGAESSRTGKTVAEKAVRYMDDKIRAKGAVTEKLRLKNSQIKAQAQKLEAQLQQKEDAGGSLRAVDFDQLKIENQQQLEKIEERNSELLRLKLTTGNTIHVLNSLKQRLAALNEESEWLRGEAAGRHAAIAKLADEAKRVDAERERAARLERKAKREAAVAETSKMPNVMEYVQQKAQAYELEKRIASLRKKCELAEMAVRREARRARGGLG
;
A
#
# COMPACT_ATOMS: atom_id res chain seq x y z
N MET A 1 3.28 -48.04 -14.13
CA MET A 1 3.88 -47.54 -12.87
C MET A 1 5.01 -48.48 -12.55
N ALA A 2 6.21 -48.14 -13.01
CA ALA A 2 7.41 -48.94 -12.80
C ALA A 2 7.98 -48.57 -11.43
N ASP A 3 8.10 -49.56 -10.53
CA ASP A 3 8.86 -49.44 -9.29
C ASP A 3 10.32 -49.13 -9.63
N LEU A 4 10.74 -47.90 -9.32
CA LEU A 4 12.07 -47.36 -9.60
C LEU A 4 12.96 -47.27 -8.34
N ASP A 5 12.51 -47.77 -7.19
CA ASP A 5 13.14 -47.45 -5.88
C ASP A 5 13.66 -48.65 -5.07
N ALA A 6 13.86 -49.81 -5.69
CA ALA A 6 14.54 -50.93 -5.01
C ALA A 6 16.07 -50.79 -5.15
N ARG A 7 16.70 -49.85 -4.42
CA ARG A 7 18.17 -49.83 -4.28
C ARG A 7 18.63 -51.15 -3.61
N PRO A 8 19.73 -51.77 -4.07
CA PRO A 8 20.27 -52.98 -3.44
C PRO A 8 20.56 -52.73 -1.95
N SER A 9 20.14 -53.66 -1.09
CA SER A 9 20.31 -53.57 0.38
C SER A 9 21.76 -53.33 0.82
N ALA A 10 22.74 -53.78 0.04
CA ALA A 10 24.17 -53.57 0.33
C ALA A 10 24.63 -52.12 0.10
N ASP A 11 24.08 -51.44 -0.91
CA ASP A 11 24.43 -50.04 -1.21
C ASP A 11 23.86 -49.10 -0.14
N LEU A 12 22.63 -49.38 0.31
CA LEU A 12 21.99 -48.70 1.44
C LEU A 12 22.79 -48.90 2.75
N ALA A 13 23.28 -50.11 3.00
CA ALA A 13 24.08 -50.40 4.18
C ALA A 13 25.43 -49.65 4.16
N ALA A 14 26.07 -49.53 3.00
CA ALA A 14 27.32 -48.77 2.85
C ALA A 14 27.10 -47.26 2.99
N GLU A 15 26.02 -46.73 2.41
CA GLU A 15 25.63 -45.32 2.53
C GLU A 15 25.31 -44.96 3.99
N ASN A 16 24.58 -45.83 4.70
CA ASN A 16 24.27 -45.66 6.11
C ASN A 16 25.52 -45.77 7.01
N ALA A 17 26.45 -46.67 6.72
CA ALA A 17 27.70 -46.79 7.48
C ALA A 17 28.61 -45.55 7.30
N LEU A 18 28.68 -45.00 6.08
CA LEU A 18 29.39 -43.73 5.82
C LEU A 18 28.73 -42.56 6.56
N PHE A 19 27.40 -42.54 6.57
CA PHE A 19 26.63 -41.54 7.29
C PHE A 19 26.86 -41.61 8.81
N GLU A 20 26.75 -42.80 9.40
CA GLU A 20 27.05 -43.02 10.82
C GLU A 20 28.47 -42.61 11.18
N SER A 21 29.46 -42.91 10.32
CA SER A 21 30.84 -42.46 10.51
C SER A 21 30.98 -40.94 10.42
N CYS A 22 30.30 -40.28 9.48
CA CYS A 22 30.34 -38.83 9.32
C CYS A 22 29.68 -38.14 10.52
N LEU A 23 28.53 -38.64 10.95
CA LEU A 23 27.84 -38.16 12.15
C LEU A 23 28.64 -38.40 13.42
N ALA A 24 29.31 -39.55 13.56
CA ALA A 24 30.17 -39.82 14.71
C ALA A 24 31.35 -38.82 14.78
N ARG A 25 31.95 -38.47 13.64
CA ARG A 25 32.98 -37.42 13.56
C ARG A 25 32.41 -36.04 13.88
N ALA A 26 31.27 -35.69 13.30
CA ALA A 26 30.59 -34.41 13.54
C ALA A 26 30.18 -34.26 15.02
N ALA A 27 29.65 -35.32 15.64
CA ALA A 27 29.28 -35.35 17.05
C ALA A 27 30.50 -35.27 17.98
N ALA A 28 31.63 -35.90 17.60
CA ALA A 28 32.88 -35.74 18.35
C ALA A 28 33.43 -34.31 18.29
N ARG A 29 33.19 -33.60 17.18
CA ARG A 29 33.63 -32.22 16.96
C ARG A 29 32.71 -31.19 17.62
N ASN A 30 31.40 -31.45 17.64
CA ASN A 30 30.40 -30.59 18.26
C ASN A 30 29.26 -31.41 18.91
N PRO A 31 29.45 -31.89 20.15
CA PRO A 31 28.49 -32.77 20.81
C PRO A 31 27.13 -32.09 21.08
N ALA A 32 27.10 -30.76 21.20
CA ALA A 32 25.88 -30.00 21.48
C ALA A 32 24.91 -29.92 20.29
N ALA A 33 25.36 -30.16 19.05
CA ALA A 33 24.50 -30.15 17.87
C ALA A 33 23.65 -31.43 17.72
N PHE A 34 23.95 -32.46 18.53
CA PHE A 34 23.35 -33.80 18.45
C PHE A 34 22.61 -34.23 19.72
N GLU A 35 22.41 -33.33 20.69
CA GLU A 35 21.53 -33.56 21.85
C GLU A 35 20.03 -33.50 21.42
N GLU A 36 19.14 -34.14 22.20
CA GLU A 36 17.69 -34.23 21.92
C GLU A 36 17.09 -32.86 21.57
N GLY A 37 16.67 -32.70 20.31
CA GLY A 37 16.11 -31.45 19.77
C GLY A 37 16.99 -30.69 18.77
N GLY A 38 18.21 -31.18 18.47
CA GLY A 38 19.06 -30.64 17.40
C GLY A 38 18.61 -31.03 15.98
N GLU A 39 18.90 -30.18 14.99
CA GLU A 39 18.51 -30.35 13.56
C GLU A 39 18.97 -31.69 12.93
N MET A 40 19.98 -32.35 13.51
CA MET A 40 20.55 -33.63 13.01
C MET A 40 20.37 -34.83 13.96
N ALA A 41 19.46 -34.77 14.93
CA ALA A 41 19.17 -35.90 15.81
C ALA A 41 18.47 -37.05 15.04
N LEU A 42 19.12 -38.21 14.93
CA LEU A 42 18.52 -39.40 14.34
C LEU A 42 17.55 -40.08 15.32
N PRO A 43 16.35 -40.51 14.87
CA PRO A 43 15.51 -41.40 15.65
C PRO A 43 16.24 -42.72 15.91
N ALA A 44 16.23 -43.18 17.16
CA ALA A 44 16.94 -44.38 17.63
C ALA A 44 16.52 -45.70 16.94
N ASP A 45 15.46 -45.68 16.13
CA ASP A 45 14.83 -46.87 15.52
C ASP A 45 14.95 -46.94 13.98
N ALA A 46 15.83 -46.16 13.36
CA ALA A 46 15.94 -46.05 11.90
C ALA A 46 16.87 -47.12 11.24
N GLU A 47 16.69 -48.40 11.57
CA GLU A 47 17.33 -49.48 10.79
C GLU A 47 16.66 -49.61 9.42
N GLY A 48 17.36 -49.22 8.35
CA GLY A 48 16.96 -49.48 6.95
C GLY A 48 16.16 -48.37 6.25
N VAL A 49 16.13 -47.15 6.78
CA VAL A 49 15.50 -45.99 6.12
C VAL A 49 16.48 -45.35 5.12
N ALA A 50 16.04 -45.16 3.88
CA ALA A 50 16.80 -44.43 2.87
C ALA A 50 16.90 -42.94 3.27
N LEU A 51 18.11 -42.40 3.32
CA LEU A 51 18.35 -40.99 3.65
C LEU A 51 17.64 -40.06 2.65
N ASP A 52 16.97 -39.04 3.17
CA ASP A 52 16.35 -38.03 2.32
C ASP A 52 17.42 -37.28 1.51
N ALA A 53 17.05 -36.68 0.37
CA ALA A 53 17.96 -35.91 -0.46
C ALA A 53 18.63 -34.76 0.31
N HIS A 54 17.93 -34.17 1.29
CA HIS A 54 18.47 -33.15 2.18
C HIS A 54 19.61 -33.68 3.07
N GLN A 55 19.35 -34.78 3.77
CA GLN A 55 20.34 -35.40 4.67
C GLN A 55 21.60 -35.84 3.91
N ARG A 56 21.44 -36.38 2.69
CA ARG A 56 22.58 -36.75 1.84
C ARG A 56 23.40 -35.53 1.39
N TYR A 57 22.74 -34.40 1.15
CA TYR A 57 23.42 -33.15 0.82
C TYR A 57 24.20 -32.60 2.02
N GLU A 58 23.61 -32.60 3.21
CA GLU A 58 24.27 -32.11 4.44
C GLU A 58 25.54 -32.91 4.75
N VAL A 59 25.47 -34.22 4.61
CA VAL A 59 26.60 -35.14 4.83
C VAL A 59 27.70 -34.89 3.80
N ALA A 60 27.31 -34.76 2.52
CA ALA A 60 28.27 -34.43 1.48
C ALA A 60 28.93 -33.07 1.72
N ALA A 61 28.18 -32.09 2.22
CA ALA A 61 28.72 -30.77 2.55
C ALA A 61 29.70 -30.83 3.73
N LEU A 62 29.35 -31.52 4.82
CA LEU A 62 30.21 -31.73 5.97
C LEU A 62 31.50 -32.46 5.58
N GLU A 63 31.39 -33.53 4.80
CA GLU A 63 32.55 -34.29 4.34
C GLU A 63 33.46 -33.46 3.43
N ILE A 64 32.88 -32.61 2.58
CA ILE A 64 33.65 -31.66 1.75
C ILE A 64 34.44 -30.69 2.64
N ASP A 65 33.81 -30.18 3.70
CA ASP A 65 34.46 -29.23 4.61
C ASP A 65 35.54 -29.90 5.48
N ASP A 66 35.31 -31.11 5.96
CA ASP A 66 36.33 -31.92 6.66
C ASP A 66 37.53 -32.21 5.74
N ILE A 67 37.30 -32.67 4.50
CA ILE A 67 38.37 -32.90 3.53
C ILE A 67 39.14 -31.61 3.23
N ARG A 68 38.45 -30.47 3.15
CA ARG A 68 39.10 -29.16 2.93
C ARG A 68 40.00 -28.78 4.09
N GLU A 69 39.55 -29.00 5.32
CA GLU A 69 40.33 -28.74 6.52
C GLU A 69 41.54 -29.66 6.62
N GLU A 70 41.36 -30.97 6.48
CA GLU A 70 42.46 -31.95 6.46
C GLU A 70 43.48 -31.61 5.36
N THR A 71 43.00 -31.26 4.17
CA THR A 71 43.87 -30.81 3.07
C THR A 71 44.62 -29.53 3.44
N GLY A 72 43.98 -28.59 4.13
CA GLY A 72 44.59 -27.37 4.64
C GLY A 72 45.68 -27.65 5.66
N GLU A 73 45.41 -28.51 6.63
CA GLU A 73 46.37 -28.93 7.66
C GLU A 73 47.58 -29.63 7.05
N VAL A 74 47.37 -30.59 6.16
CA VAL A 74 48.45 -31.31 5.47
C VAL A 74 49.31 -30.34 4.64
N ARG A 75 48.69 -29.38 3.95
CA ARG A 75 49.44 -28.33 3.24
C ARG A 75 50.27 -27.48 4.19
N ALA A 76 49.70 -27.01 5.30
CA ALA A 76 50.42 -26.22 6.28
C ALA A 76 51.61 -26.98 6.89
N GLN A 77 51.43 -28.26 7.20
CA GLN A 77 52.51 -29.13 7.67
C GLN A 77 53.63 -29.28 6.63
N HIS A 78 53.28 -29.49 5.36
CA HIS A 78 54.25 -29.60 4.28
C HIS A 78 54.99 -28.27 4.02
N GLU A 79 54.30 -27.13 4.07
CA GLU A 79 54.93 -25.82 3.94
C GLU A 79 55.93 -25.57 5.08
N ALA A 80 55.53 -25.84 6.33
CA ALA A 80 56.43 -25.73 7.48
C ALA A 80 57.65 -26.65 7.36
N LEU A 81 57.46 -27.89 6.89
CA LEU A 81 58.56 -28.82 6.64
C LEU A 81 59.48 -28.32 5.51
N MET A 82 58.91 -27.80 4.42
CA MET A 82 59.68 -27.27 3.30
C MET A 82 60.54 -26.09 3.73
N ASP A 83 60.00 -25.18 4.54
CA ASP A 83 60.74 -24.03 5.06
C ASP A 83 61.84 -24.48 6.05
N ALA A 84 61.56 -25.47 6.90
CA ALA A 84 62.57 -26.05 7.78
C ALA A 84 63.73 -26.70 6.99
N LEU A 85 63.42 -27.48 5.95
CA LEU A 85 64.43 -28.10 5.09
C LEU A 85 65.24 -27.06 4.31
N ARG A 86 64.60 -26.01 3.78
CA ARG A 86 65.29 -24.89 3.13
C ARG A 86 66.25 -24.21 4.08
N ALA A 87 65.79 -23.87 5.29
CA ALA A 87 66.63 -23.26 6.32
C ALA A 87 67.82 -24.16 6.69
N GLN A 88 67.60 -25.48 6.74
CA GLN A 88 68.67 -26.44 7.00
C GLN A 88 69.69 -26.49 5.85
N ILE A 89 69.24 -26.53 4.60
CA ILE A 89 70.12 -26.50 3.41
C ILE A 89 70.97 -25.23 3.44
N GLU A 90 70.35 -24.06 3.60
CA GLU A 90 71.06 -22.78 3.65
C GLU A 90 72.08 -22.73 4.79
N ALA A 91 71.70 -23.19 6.00
CA ALA A 91 72.61 -23.26 7.13
C ALA A 91 73.80 -24.20 6.86
N THR A 92 73.55 -25.35 6.21
CA THR A 92 74.63 -26.28 5.84
C THR A 92 75.55 -25.71 4.76
N ASP A 93 75.02 -24.98 3.77
CA ASP A 93 75.82 -24.35 2.73
C ASP A 93 76.74 -23.27 3.30
N VAL A 94 76.21 -22.42 4.19
CA VAL A 94 77.03 -21.44 4.92
C VAL A 94 78.11 -22.15 5.74
N ARG A 95 77.75 -23.22 6.45
CA ARG A 95 78.71 -24.01 7.25
C ARG A 95 79.81 -24.62 6.41
N ILE A 96 79.48 -25.19 5.25
CA ILE A 96 80.45 -25.78 4.32
C ILE A 96 81.38 -24.69 3.79
N ALA A 97 80.86 -23.53 3.41
CA ALA A 97 81.66 -22.41 2.94
C ALA A 97 82.63 -21.90 4.01
N GLU A 98 82.16 -21.76 5.26
CA GLU A 98 82.98 -21.39 6.41
C GLU A 98 84.11 -22.40 6.66
N ILE A 99 83.80 -23.70 6.70
CA ILE A 99 84.79 -24.76 6.93
C ILE A 99 85.84 -24.77 5.82
N LYS A 100 85.42 -24.64 4.55
CA LYS A 100 86.36 -24.57 3.41
C LYS A 100 87.29 -23.37 3.53
N LYS A 101 86.75 -22.20 3.91
CA LYS A 101 87.54 -20.99 4.13
C LYS A 101 88.51 -21.17 5.29
N ASP A 102 88.05 -21.66 6.43
CA ASP A 102 88.89 -21.90 7.62
C ASP A 102 90.00 -22.92 7.33
N ALA A 103 89.71 -23.98 6.56
CA ALA A 103 90.70 -24.96 6.14
C ALA A 103 91.76 -24.36 5.19
N TYR A 104 91.33 -23.50 4.25
CA TYR A 104 92.25 -22.81 3.34
C TYR A 104 93.15 -21.83 4.09
N GLU A 105 92.58 -21.01 4.98
CA GLU A 105 93.32 -20.07 5.82
C GLU A 105 94.31 -20.81 6.73
N PHE A 106 93.89 -21.91 7.35
CA PHE A 106 94.78 -22.74 8.16
C PHE A 106 95.95 -23.31 7.33
N LYS A 107 95.67 -23.85 6.14
CA LYS A 107 96.73 -24.35 5.25
C LYS A 107 97.71 -23.25 4.86
N ARG A 108 97.20 -22.08 4.48
CA ARG A 108 98.02 -20.93 4.07
C ARG A 108 98.88 -20.41 5.23
N ASP A 109 98.28 -20.18 6.38
CA ASP A 109 98.90 -19.42 7.46
C ASP A 109 99.71 -20.32 8.41
N ILE A 110 99.30 -21.57 8.61
CA ILE A 110 99.97 -22.54 9.50
C ILE A 110 100.82 -23.53 8.74
N VAL A 111 100.23 -24.29 7.81
CA VAL A 111 100.95 -25.38 7.14
C VAL A 111 102.08 -24.85 6.28
N ILE A 112 101.86 -23.73 5.57
CA ILE A 112 102.85 -23.12 4.68
C ILE A 112 103.51 -21.90 5.34
N GLY A 113 102.73 -20.95 5.85
CA GLY A 113 103.23 -19.65 6.35
C GLY A 113 103.96 -19.70 7.71
N ALA A 114 103.75 -20.75 8.49
CA ALA A 114 104.38 -20.92 9.80
C ALA A 114 105.50 -21.97 9.80
N GLU A 115 105.87 -22.53 8.66
CA GLU A 115 106.98 -23.47 8.56
C GLU A 115 108.34 -22.75 8.71
N SER A 116 109.23 -23.33 9.51
CA SER A 116 110.61 -22.86 9.64
C SER A 116 111.43 -23.33 8.44
N SER A 117 111.96 -22.39 7.65
CA SER A 117 112.77 -22.68 6.45
C SER A 117 114.00 -23.55 6.71
N ARG A 118 114.50 -23.57 7.95
CA ARG A 118 115.67 -24.37 8.36
C ARG A 118 115.33 -25.78 8.81
N THR A 119 114.14 -26.02 9.35
CA THR A 119 113.79 -27.28 10.01
C THR A 119 112.59 -28.01 9.39
N GLY A 120 111.85 -27.34 8.51
CA GLY A 120 110.61 -27.85 7.92
C GLY A 120 109.49 -28.09 8.94
N LYS A 121 109.65 -27.60 10.18
CA LYS A 121 108.68 -27.76 11.27
C LYS A 121 107.92 -26.46 11.49
N THR A 122 106.65 -26.59 11.82
CA THR A 122 105.80 -25.44 12.17
C THR A 122 106.32 -24.75 13.42
N VAL A 123 106.43 -23.41 13.36
CA VAL A 123 106.84 -22.57 14.49
C VAL A 123 105.67 -22.44 15.46
N ALA A 124 105.86 -22.95 16.68
CA ALA A 124 104.81 -23.01 17.70
C ALA A 124 104.19 -21.64 18.02
N GLU A 125 105.00 -20.59 18.14
CA GLU A 125 104.52 -19.23 18.45
C GLU A 125 103.54 -18.69 17.41
N LYS A 126 103.81 -18.94 16.11
CA LYS A 126 102.90 -18.56 15.03
C LYS A 126 101.58 -19.34 15.07
N ALA A 127 101.64 -20.63 15.42
CA ALA A 127 100.45 -21.46 15.57
C ALA A 127 99.58 -21.02 16.76
N VAL A 128 100.19 -20.69 17.90
CA VAL A 128 99.48 -20.14 19.07
C VAL A 128 98.82 -18.81 18.71
N ARG A 129 99.55 -17.90 18.06
CA ARG A 129 99.01 -16.61 17.66
C ARG A 129 97.81 -16.75 16.71
N TYR A 130 97.86 -17.64 15.73
CA TYR A 130 96.73 -17.92 14.85
C TYR A 130 95.50 -18.43 15.62
N MET A 131 95.70 -19.33 16.58
CA MET A 131 94.61 -19.83 17.42
C MET A 131 93.99 -18.70 18.24
N ASP A 132 94.80 -17.86 18.88
CA ASP A 132 94.34 -16.71 19.66
C ASP A 132 93.55 -15.71 18.80
N ASP A 133 94.05 -15.39 17.61
CA ASP A 133 93.37 -14.49 16.67
C ASP A 133 92.03 -15.09 16.19
N LYS A 134 91.97 -16.40 15.93
CA LYS A 134 90.71 -17.10 15.59
C LYS A 134 89.72 -17.11 16.75
N ILE A 135 90.17 -17.35 17.98
CA ILE A 135 89.33 -17.30 19.19
C ILE A 135 88.75 -15.89 19.36
N ARG A 136 89.58 -14.84 19.23
CA ARG A 136 89.13 -13.44 19.31
C ARG A 136 88.11 -13.11 18.21
N ALA A 137 88.37 -13.52 16.97
CA ALA A 137 87.46 -13.30 15.85
C ALA A 137 86.10 -13.99 16.08
N LYS A 138 86.09 -15.24 16.54
CA LYS A 138 84.85 -15.94 16.90
C LYS A 138 84.13 -15.25 18.07
N GLY A 139 84.86 -14.79 19.09
CA GLY A 139 84.29 -14.01 20.19
C GLY A 139 83.57 -12.74 19.73
N ALA A 140 84.17 -11.99 18.80
CA ALA A 140 83.55 -10.79 18.22
C ALA A 140 82.26 -11.11 17.44
N VAL A 141 82.23 -12.23 16.70
CA VAL A 141 81.02 -12.70 15.99
C VAL A 141 79.94 -13.11 16.98
N THR A 142 80.29 -13.84 18.05
CA THR A 142 79.34 -14.24 19.10
C THR A 142 78.69 -13.02 19.75
N GLU A 143 79.46 -11.99 20.10
CA GLU A 143 78.91 -10.77 20.69
C GLU A 143 77.99 -10.03 19.71
N LYS A 144 78.39 -9.93 18.43
CA LYS A 144 77.55 -9.34 17.38
C LYS A 144 76.22 -10.09 17.22
N LEU A 145 76.24 -11.43 17.23
CA LEU A 145 75.04 -12.25 17.13
C LEU A 145 74.15 -12.13 18.37
N ARG A 146 74.75 -12.06 19.57
CA ARG A 146 74.04 -11.84 20.84
C ARG A 146 73.28 -10.51 20.82
N LEU A 147 73.93 -9.42 20.41
CA LEU A 147 73.30 -8.10 20.28
C LEU A 147 72.14 -8.12 19.27
N LYS A 148 72.35 -8.72 18.08
CA LYS A 148 71.29 -8.89 17.09
C LYS A 148 70.10 -9.71 17.62
N ASN A 149 70.36 -10.81 18.33
CA ASN A 149 69.31 -11.63 18.91
C ASN A 149 68.49 -10.84 19.94
N SER A 150 69.14 -10.06 20.80
CA SER A 150 68.46 -9.17 21.74
C SER A 150 67.61 -8.11 21.04
N GLN A 151 68.12 -7.52 19.95
CA GLN A 151 67.39 -6.52 19.17
C GLN A 151 66.15 -7.11 18.49
N ILE A 152 66.29 -8.29 17.85
CA ILE A 152 65.17 -8.98 17.19
C ILE A 152 64.12 -9.39 18.23
N LYS A 153 64.53 -9.88 19.39
CA LYS A 153 63.59 -10.21 20.50
C LYS A 153 62.80 -8.98 20.95
N ALA A 154 63.46 -7.84 21.16
CA ALA A 154 62.79 -6.60 21.54
C ALA A 154 61.82 -6.12 20.45
N GLN A 155 62.20 -6.28 19.17
CA GLN A 155 61.33 -5.94 18.04
C GLN A 155 60.11 -6.87 17.95
N ALA A 156 60.30 -8.18 18.14
CA ALA A 156 59.21 -9.16 18.17
C ALA A 156 58.21 -8.84 19.29
N GLN A 157 58.69 -8.61 20.52
CA GLN A 157 57.84 -8.20 21.64
C GLN A 157 57.07 -6.90 21.37
N LYS A 158 57.71 -5.93 20.72
CA LYS A 158 57.04 -4.67 20.33
C LYS A 158 55.92 -4.93 19.31
N LEU A 159 56.18 -5.78 18.30
CA LEU A 159 55.20 -6.12 17.27
C LEU A 159 54.04 -6.94 17.85
N GLU A 160 54.33 -7.89 18.74
CA GLU A 160 53.31 -8.64 19.49
C GLU A 160 52.43 -7.70 20.33
N ALA A 161 53.02 -6.77 21.07
CA ALA A 161 52.26 -5.78 21.84
C ALA A 161 51.41 -4.86 20.95
N GLN A 162 51.90 -4.48 19.77
CA GLN A 162 51.11 -3.72 18.79
C GLN A 162 49.98 -4.54 18.20
N LEU A 163 50.20 -5.84 17.95
CA LEU A 163 49.18 -6.76 17.47
C LEU A 163 48.07 -6.89 18.51
N GLN A 164 48.43 -7.16 19.77
CA GLN A 164 47.49 -7.23 20.90
C GLN A 164 46.70 -5.92 21.05
N GLN A 165 47.37 -4.77 21.00
CA GLN A 165 46.68 -3.48 21.09
C GLN A 165 45.68 -3.28 19.94
N LYS A 166 46.01 -3.73 18.72
CA LYS A 166 45.10 -3.68 17.58
C LYS A 166 43.96 -4.69 17.69
N GLU A 167 44.21 -5.86 18.25
CA GLU A 167 43.19 -6.86 18.53
C GLU A 167 42.23 -6.38 19.62
N ASP A 168 42.73 -5.73 20.69
CA ASP A 168 41.90 -5.16 21.74
C ASP A 168 41.10 -3.94 21.23
N ALA A 169 41.75 -3.05 20.46
CA ALA A 169 41.08 -1.91 19.82
C ALA A 169 40.07 -2.35 18.75
N GLY A 170 40.32 -3.46 18.06
CA GLY A 170 39.39 -4.08 17.13
C GLY A 170 38.30 -4.91 17.80
N GLY A 171 38.59 -5.50 18.96
CA GLY A 171 37.70 -6.36 19.75
C GLY A 171 36.58 -5.58 20.44
N SER A 172 36.83 -4.32 20.80
CA SER A 172 35.78 -3.40 21.25
C SER A 172 34.75 -3.06 20.16
N LEU A 173 35.01 -3.36 18.88
CA LEU A 173 34.17 -2.99 17.73
C LEU A 173 33.50 -4.18 16.99
N ARG A 174 33.69 -5.45 17.40
CA ARG A 174 33.60 -6.57 16.43
C ARG A 174 32.40 -7.53 16.45
N ALA A 175 31.44 -7.41 17.35
CA ALA A 175 30.23 -8.23 17.27
C ALA A 175 29.01 -7.55 17.88
N VAL A 176 29.15 -7.10 19.13
CA VAL A 176 28.08 -6.40 19.86
C VAL A 176 27.64 -5.13 19.12
N ASP A 177 28.58 -4.36 18.58
CA ASP A 177 28.25 -3.17 17.79
C ASP A 177 27.55 -3.51 16.47
N PHE A 178 27.92 -4.61 15.81
CA PHE A 178 27.29 -5.01 14.56
C PHE A 178 25.86 -5.55 14.80
N ASP A 179 25.67 -6.29 15.89
CA ASP A 179 24.36 -6.76 16.32
C ASP A 179 23.50 -5.62 16.83
N GLN A 180 24.07 -4.64 17.53
CA GLN A 180 23.39 -3.39 17.89
C GLN A 180 22.93 -2.63 16.63
N LEU A 181 23.80 -2.50 15.63
CA LEU A 181 23.48 -1.83 14.37
C LEU A 181 22.40 -2.56 13.58
N LYS A 182 22.39 -3.91 13.61
CA LYS A 182 21.30 -4.73 13.07
C LYS A 182 19.99 -4.49 13.82
N ILE A 183 20.01 -4.50 15.15
CA ILE A 183 18.82 -4.25 15.99
C ILE A 183 18.26 -2.86 15.69
N GLU A 184 19.12 -1.83 15.63
CA GLU A 184 18.70 -0.47 15.30
C GLU A 184 18.12 -0.38 13.89
N ASN A 185 18.74 -1.02 12.90
CA ASN A 185 18.22 -1.04 11.54
C ASN A 185 16.85 -1.74 11.46
N GLN A 186 16.71 -2.90 12.11
CA GLN A 186 15.44 -3.62 12.24
C GLN A 186 14.35 -2.74 12.86
N GLN A 187 14.65 -2.06 13.97
CA GLN A 187 13.71 -1.15 14.63
C GLN A 187 13.32 0.05 13.76
N GLN A 188 14.25 0.58 12.95
CA GLN A 188 13.94 1.67 12.02
C GLN A 188 13.08 1.19 10.86
N LEU A 189 13.32 -0.01 10.33
CA LEU A 189 12.49 -0.62 9.30
C LEU A 189 11.05 -0.83 9.80
N GLU A 190 10.87 -1.38 11.00
CA GLU A 190 9.55 -1.53 11.63
C GLU A 190 8.84 -0.19 11.77
N LYS A 191 9.52 0.86 12.23
CA LYS A 191 8.95 2.23 12.31
C LYS A 191 8.56 2.77 10.93
N ILE A 192 9.36 2.51 9.90
CA ILE A 192 9.05 2.93 8.52
C ILE A 192 7.79 2.21 8.03
N GLU A 193 7.68 0.90 8.27
CA GLU A 193 6.51 0.12 7.91
C GLU A 193 5.25 0.59 8.64
N GLU A 194 5.32 0.83 9.95
CA GLU A 194 4.23 1.40 10.73
C GLU A 194 3.77 2.74 10.15
N ARG A 195 4.69 3.68 9.89
CA ARG A 195 4.36 4.99 9.33
C ARG A 195 3.79 4.88 7.91
N ASN A 196 4.28 3.97 7.10
CA ASN A 196 3.75 3.72 5.75
C ASN A 196 2.32 3.17 5.82
N SER A 197 2.05 2.23 6.74
CA SER A 197 0.71 1.69 6.96
C SER A 197 -0.28 2.78 7.41
N GLU A 198 0.15 3.66 8.31
CA GLU A 198 -0.65 4.77 8.81
C GLU A 198 -0.91 5.81 7.71
N LEU A 199 0.11 6.12 6.90
CA LEU A 199 -0.01 7.00 5.75
C LEU A 199 -1.02 6.45 4.73
N LEU A 200 -0.97 5.15 4.44
CA LEU A 200 -1.91 4.51 3.54
C LEU A 200 -3.34 4.58 4.07
N ARG A 201 -3.53 4.30 5.37
CA ARG A 201 -4.83 4.43 6.04
C ARG A 201 -5.38 5.85 5.92
N LEU A 202 -4.57 6.86 6.24
CA LEU A 202 -4.96 8.27 6.14
C LEU A 202 -5.31 8.67 4.70
N LYS A 203 -4.57 8.20 3.70
CA LYS A 203 -4.88 8.44 2.28
C LYS A 203 -6.23 7.85 1.90
N LEU A 204 -6.53 6.61 2.29
CA LEU A 204 -7.81 5.97 2.03
C LEU A 204 -8.97 6.70 2.72
N THR A 205 -8.81 7.05 4.00
CA THR A 205 -9.82 7.82 4.73
C THR A 205 -10.06 9.18 4.09
N THR A 206 -9.00 9.91 3.73
CA THR A 206 -9.10 11.21 3.05
C THR A 206 -9.81 11.08 1.71
N GLY A 207 -9.48 10.07 0.91
CA GLY A 207 -10.16 9.78 -0.37
C GLY A 207 -11.65 9.53 -0.18
N ASN A 208 -12.03 8.71 0.81
CA ASN A 208 -13.42 8.45 1.15
C ASN A 208 -14.16 9.71 1.62
N THR A 209 -13.53 10.51 2.48
CA THR A 209 -14.11 11.78 2.94
C THR A 209 -14.33 12.76 1.78
N ILE A 210 -13.39 12.86 0.85
CA ILE A 210 -13.55 13.67 -0.37
C ILE A 210 -14.71 13.16 -1.23
N HIS A 211 -14.84 11.84 -1.40
CA HIS A 211 -15.93 11.24 -2.15
C HIS A 211 -17.30 11.57 -1.53
N VAL A 212 -17.45 11.37 -0.21
CA VAL A 212 -18.66 11.72 0.53
C VAL A 212 -18.95 13.21 0.44
N LEU A 213 -17.94 14.07 0.61
CA LEU A 213 -18.09 15.52 0.51
C LEU A 213 -18.58 15.94 -0.88
N ASN A 214 -18.04 15.36 -1.95
CA ASN A 214 -18.47 15.65 -3.31
C ASN A 214 -19.91 15.19 -3.57
N SER A 215 -20.30 14.02 -3.07
CA SER A 215 -21.68 13.54 -3.14
C SER A 215 -22.65 14.49 -2.41
N LEU A 216 -22.29 14.93 -1.20
CA LEU A 216 -23.10 15.89 -0.44
C LEU A 216 -23.18 17.25 -1.13
N LYS A 217 -22.09 17.74 -1.72
CA LYS A 217 -22.10 18.98 -2.51
C LYS A 217 -23.05 18.90 -3.72
N GLN A 218 -23.03 17.78 -4.45
CA GLN A 218 -23.94 17.58 -5.58
C GLN A 218 -25.40 17.54 -5.11
N ARG A 219 -25.70 16.84 -4.02
CA ARG A 219 -27.05 16.78 -3.45
C ARG A 219 -27.52 18.15 -2.96
N LEU A 220 -26.64 18.92 -2.33
CA LEU A 220 -26.93 20.29 -1.89
C LEU A 220 -27.25 21.19 -3.09
N ALA A 221 -26.45 21.10 -4.17
CA ALA A 221 -26.68 21.88 -5.38
C ALA A 221 -28.06 21.57 -6.00
N ALA A 222 -28.41 20.29 -6.11
CA ALA A 222 -29.73 19.86 -6.61
C ALA A 222 -30.89 20.37 -5.74
N LEU A 223 -30.77 20.27 -4.41
CA LEU A 223 -31.78 20.80 -3.48
C LEU A 223 -31.89 22.32 -3.56
N ASN A 224 -30.78 23.01 -3.80
CA ASN A 224 -30.77 24.46 -3.93
C ASN A 224 -31.46 24.90 -5.23
N GLU A 225 -31.20 24.21 -6.35
CA GLU A 225 -31.92 24.42 -7.62
C GLU A 225 -33.42 24.16 -7.46
N GLU A 226 -33.81 23.08 -6.79
CA GLU A 226 -35.22 22.79 -6.49
C GLU A 226 -35.84 23.87 -5.58
N SER A 227 -35.11 24.36 -4.58
CA SER A 227 -35.57 25.44 -3.71
C SER A 227 -35.81 26.74 -4.49
N GLU A 228 -34.87 27.13 -5.37
CA GLU A 228 -35.04 28.30 -6.22
C GLU A 228 -36.22 28.14 -7.19
N TRP A 229 -36.39 26.94 -7.77
CA TRP A 229 -37.55 26.63 -8.62
C TRP A 229 -38.88 26.75 -7.85
N LEU A 230 -38.97 26.14 -6.66
CA LEU A 230 -40.16 26.21 -5.81
C LEU A 230 -40.46 27.64 -5.35
N ARG A 231 -39.44 28.46 -5.06
CA ARG A 231 -39.62 29.88 -4.76
C ARG A 231 -40.21 30.64 -5.95
N GLY A 232 -39.73 30.35 -7.16
CA GLY A 232 -40.28 30.90 -8.40
C GLY A 232 -41.75 30.53 -8.60
N GLU A 233 -42.09 29.24 -8.42
CA GLU A 233 -43.46 28.74 -8.52
C GLU A 233 -44.38 29.36 -7.46
N ALA A 234 -43.92 29.47 -6.21
CA ALA A 234 -44.66 30.12 -5.13
C ALA A 234 -44.91 31.60 -5.44
N ALA A 235 -43.90 32.34 -5.93
CA ALA A 235 -44.05 33.73 -6.35
C ALA A 235 -45.05 33.87 -7.50
N GLY A 236 -45.00 32.97 -8.49
CA GLY A 236 -45.96 32.90 -9.60
C GLY A 236 -47.40 32.67 -9.12
N ARG A 237 -47.61 31.73 -8.19
CA ARG A 237 -48.92 31.47 -7.59
C ARG A 237 -49.43 32.65 -6.77
N HIS A 238 -48.57 33.30 -5.97
CA HIS A 238 -48.95 34.51 -5.24
C HIS A 238 -49.39 35.64 -6.18
N ALA A 239 -48.69 35.84 -7.30
CA ALA A 239 -49.08 36.82 -8.31
C ALA A 239 -50.42 36.47 -8.98
N ALA A 240 -50.66 35.19 -9.29
CA ALA A 240 -51.93 34.72 -9.83
C ALA A 240 -53.09 34.94 -8.85
N ILE A 241 -52.90 34.60 -7.57
CA ILE A 241 -53.88 34.84 -6.51
C ILE A 241 -54.19 36.34 -6.39
N ALA A 242 -53.18 37.21 -6.44
CA ALA A 242 -53.38 38.66 -6.39
C ALA A 242 -54.24 39.16 -7.57
N LYS A 243 -53.97 38.69 -8.80
CA LYS A 243 -54.79 39.01 -9.98
C LYS A 243 -56.23 38.55 -9.83
N LEU A 244 -56.43 37.29 -9.42
CA LEU A 244 -57.77 36.73 -9.19
C LEU A 244 -58.52 37.48 -8.09
N ALA A 245 -57.84 37.92 -7.04
CA ALA A 245 -58.45 38.72 -5.97
C ALA A 245 -58.91 40.09 -6.49
N ASP A 246 -58.12 40.74 -7.36
CA ASP A 246 -58.51 42.00 -7.98
C ASP A 246 -59.63 41.84 -9.01
N GLU A 247 -59.62 40.76 -9.79
CA GLU A 247 -60.72 40.38 -10.68
C GLU A 247 -62.01 40.11 -9.89
N ALA A 248 -61.93 39.37 -8.78
CA ALA A 248 -63.07 39.10 -7.91
C ALA A 248 -63.67 40.41 -7.37
N LYS A 249 -62.85 41.36 -6.90
CA LYS A 249 -63.32 42.70 -6.48
C LYS A 249 -64.03 43.44 -7.61
N ARG A 250 -63.54 43.35 -8.85
CA ARG A 250 -64.20 43.97 -10.02
C ARG A 250 -65.56 43.33 -10.30
N VAL A 251 -65.60 42.00 -10.34
CA VAL A 251 -66.83 41.24 -10.55
C VAL A 251 -67.85 41.52 -9.44
N ASP A 252 -67.43 41.60 -8.18
CA ASP A 252 -68.31 41.95 -7.06
C ASP A 252 -68.84 43.39 -7.19
N ALA A 253 -67.99 44.34 -7.58
CA ALA A 253 -68.43 45.71 -7.85
C ALA A 253 -69.43 45.79 -9.03
N GLU A 254 -69.22 45.00 -10.07
CA GLU A 254 -70.16 44.86 -11.20
C GLU A 254 -71.47 44.20 -10.78
N ARG A 255 -71.42 43.13 -9.99
CA ARG A 255 -72.60 42.46 -9.39
C ARG A 255 -73.40 43.43 -8.54
N GLU A 256 -72.76 44.21 -7.69
CA GLU A 256 -73.42 45.24 -6.87
C GLU A 256 -74.06 46.33 -7.74
N ARG A 257 -73.38 46.80 -8.80
CA ARG A 257 -73.97 47.73 -9.78
C ARG A 257 -75.18 47.14 -10.49
N ALA A 258 -75.08 45.89 -10.96
CA ALA A 258 -76.16 45.18 -11.61
C ALA A 258 -77.35 45.00 -10.65
N ALA A 259 -77.12 44.58 -9.41
CA ALA A 259 -78.16 44.45 -8.39
C ALA A 259 -78.84 45.80 -8.06
N ARG A 260 -78.08 46.90 -8.03
CA ARG A 260 -78.66 48.26 -7.88
C ARG A 260 -79.54 48.64 -9.08
N LEU A 261 -79.08 48.38 -10.30
CA LEU A 261 -79.85 48.63 -11.52
C LEU A 261 -81.11 47.76 -11.55
N GLU A 262 -81.02 46.49 -11.18
CA GLU A 262 -82.16 45.57 -11.10
C GLU A 262 -83.18 46.04 -10.05
N ARG A 263 -82.73 46.47 -8.87
CA ARG A 263 -83.61 47.07 -7.85
C ARG A 263 -84.28 48.34 -8.35
N LYS A 264 -83.57 49.19 -9.09
CA LYS A 264 -84.12 50.41 -9.70
C LYS A 264 -85.16 50.07 -10.77
N ALA A 265 -84.86 49.14 -11.67
CA ALA A 265 -85.78 48.68 -12.70
C ALA A 265 -87.04 48.02 -12.10
N LYS A 266 -86.91 47.22 -11.03
CA LYS A 266 -88.05 46.65 -10.29
C LYS A 266 -88.92 47.75 -9.66
N ARG A 267 -88.32 48.81 -9.11
CA ARG A 267 -89.07 49.98 -8.60
C ARG A 267 -89.78 50.72 -9.72
N GLU A 268 -89.11 50.99 -10.84
CA GLU A 268 -89.71 51.63 -12.02
C GLU A 268 -90.84 50.77 -12.61
N ALA A 269 -90.67 49.46 -12.67
CA ALA A 269 -91.71 48.52 -13.10
C ALA A 269 -92.91 48.51 -12.14
N ALA A 270 -92.69 48.52 -10.81
CA ALA A 270 -93.77 48.63 -9.83
C ALA A 270 -94.52 49.97 -9.91
N VAL A 271 -93.81 51.08 -10.19
CA VAL A 271 -94.43 52.39 -10.46
C VAL A 271 -95.21 52.37 -11.78
N ALA A 272 -94.69 51.73 -12.82
CA ALA A 272 -95.40 51.56 -14.09
C ALA A 272 -96.63 50.64 -13.96
N GLU A 273 -96.57 49.62 -13.11
CA GLU A 273 -97.67 48.70 -12.84
C GLU A 273 -98.78 49.37 -12.02
N THR A 274 -98.41 50.17 -11.00
CA THR A 274 -99.36 51.03 -10.27
C THR A 274 -99.94 52.13 -11.16
N SER A 275 -99.17 52.68 -12.10
CA SER A 275 -99.66 53.65 -13.09
C SER A 275 -100.52 53.02 -14.19
N LYS A 276 -100.44 51.70 -14.42
CA LYS A 276 -101.29 50.96 -15.37
C LYS A 276 -102.65 50.58 -14.78
N MET A 277 -102.86 50.75 -13.48
CA MET A 277 -104.14 50.47 -12.83
C MET A 277 -105.05 51.71 -12.95
N PRO A 278 -106.13 51.67 -13.75
CA PRO A 278 -106.95 52.84 -13.99
C PRO A 278 -107.57 53.35 -12.67
N ASN A 279 -107.56 54.66 -12.46
CA ASN A 279 -108.25 55.27 -11.33
C ASN A 279 -109.76 54.93 -11.41
N VAL A 280 -110.47 54.81 -10.28
CA VAL A 280 -111.88 54.38 -10.21
C VAL A 280 -112.76 55.15 -11.21
N MET A 281 -112.53 56.45 -11.40
CA MET A 281 -113.27 57.26 -12.37
C MET A 281 -112.96 56.91 -13.84
N GLU A 282 -111.71 56.58 -14.16
CA GLU A 282 -111.31 56.10 -15.49
C GLU A 282 -111.86 54.70 -15.76
N TYR A 283 -111.87 53.80 -14.76
CA TYR A 283 -112.49 52.48 -14.89
C TYR A 283 -114.00 52.60 -15.15
N VAL A 284 -114.69 53.50 -14.45
CA VAL A 284 -116.12 53.78 -14.67
C VAL A 284 -116.35 54.36 -16.07
N GLN A 285 -115.52 55.28 -16.54
CA GLN A 285 -115.60 55.81 -17.92
C GLN A 285 -115.32 54.74 -18.97
N GLN A 286 -114.31 53.90 -18.78
CA GLN A 286 -114.00 52.78 -19.68
C GLN A 286 -115.15 51.77 -19.72
N LYS A 287 -115.79 51.49 -18.56
CA LYS A 287 -116.95 50.60 -18.48
C LYS A 287 -118.20 51.21 -19.12
N ALA A 288 -118.41 52.52 -18.99
CA ALA A 288 -119.49 53.24 -19.66
C ALA A 288 -119.29 53.25 -21.19
N GLN A 289 -118.06 53.49 -21.67
CA GLN A 289 -117.71 53.40 -23.09
C GLN A 289 -117.90 51.97 -23.62
N ALA A 290 -117.50 50.94 -22.86
CA ALA A 290 -117.75 49.55 -23.23
C ALA A 290 -119.26 49.27 -23.36
N TYR A 291 -120.07 49.76 -22.42
CA TYR A 291 -121.53 49.59 -22.46
C TYR A 291 -122.19 50.34 -23.63
N GLU A 292 -121.76 51.56 -23.95
CA GLU A 292 -122.22 52.29 -25.13
C GLU A 292 -121.84 51.57 -26.43
N LEU A 293 -120.61 51.06 -26.52
CA LEU A 293 -120.14 50.28 -27.68
C LEU A 293 -120.91 48.97 -27.83
N GLU A 294 -121.18 48.24 -26.74
CA GLU A 294 -122.03 47.04 -26.76
C GLU A 294 -123.46 47.36 -27.21
N LYS A 295 -124.04 48.45 -26.71
CA LYS A 295 -125.37 48.92 -27.13
C LYS A 295 -125.38 49.32 -28.61
N ARG A 296 -124.30 49.92 -29.11
CA ARG A 296 -124.14 50.30 -30.52
C ARG A 296 -123.98 49.08 -31.42
N ILE A 297 -123.19 48.09 -30.99
CA ILE A 297 -123.06 46.77 -31.65
C ILE A 297 -124.42 46.06 -31.69
N ALA A 298 -125.18 46.04 -30.59
CA ALA A 298 -126.51 45.44 -30.55
C ALA A 298 -127.49 46.16 -31.49
N SER A 299 -127.44 47.51 -31.55
CA SER A 299 -128.28 48.29 -32.47
C SER A 299 -127.92 48.05 -33.94
N LEU A 300 -126.62 47.91 -34.25
CA LEU A 300 -126.13 47.65 -35.60
C LEU A 300 -126.46 46.22 -36.03
N ARG A 301 -126.35 45.23 -35.13
CA ARG A 301 -126.84 43.86 -35.38
C ARG A 301 -128.33 43.83 -35.71
N LYS A 302 -129.16 44.54 -34.94
CA LYS A 302 -130.61 44.64 -35.17
C LYS A 302 -130.95 45.37 -36.47
N LYS A 303 -130.17 46.37 -36.87
CA LYS A 303 -130.29 47.05 -38.18
C LYS A 303 -129.84 46.18 -39.34
N CYS A 304 -128.78 45.38 -39.19
CA CYS A 304 -128.36 44.39 -40.18
C CYS A 304 -129.42 43.29 -40.36
N GLU A 305 -130.01 42.77 -39.27
CA GLU A 305 -131.12 41.81 -39.37
C GLU A 305 -132.35 42.39 -40.07
N LEU A 306 -132.73 43.64 -39.77
CA LEU A 306 -133.86 44.31 -40.45
C LEU A 306 -133.57 44.59 -41.93
N ALA A 307 -132.32 44.91 -42.28
CA ALA A 307 -131.89 45.06 -43.68
C ALA A 307 -131.88 43.72 -44.43
N GLU A 308 -131.38 42.65 -43.81
CA GLU A 308 -131.43 41.29 -44.38
C GLU A 308 -132.87 40.79 -44.55
N MET A 309 -133.76 41.11 -43.60
CA MET A 309 -135.18 40.76 -43.68
C MET A 309 -135.94 41.63 -44.70
N ALA A 310 -135.54 42.89 -44.94
CA ALA A 310 -136.08 43.75 -45.99
C ALA A 310 -135.67 43.24 -47.39
N VAL A 311 -134.40 42.86 -47.59
CA VAL A 311 -133.93 42.23 -48.83
C VAL A 311 -134.62 40.88 -49.07
N ARG A 312 -134.86 40.08 -48.03
CA ARG A 312 -135.65 38.84 -48.13
C ARG A 312 -137.15 39.08 -48.40
N ARG A 313 -137.72 40.23 -47.98
CA ARG A 313 -139.12 40.60 -48.25
C ARG A 313 -139.32 41.20 -49.64
N GLU A 314 -138.38 42.00 -50.15
CA GLU A 314 -138.38 42.44 -51.56
C GLU A 314 -138.15 41.25 -52.51
N ALA A 315 -137.32 40.27 -52.11
CA ALA A 315 -137.19 38.99 -52.80
C ALA A 315 -138.49 38.14 -52.82
N ARG A 316 -139.48 38.44 -51.97
CA ARG A 316 -140.80 37.77 -51.95
C ARG A 316 -141.95 38.61 -52.53
N ARG A 317 -141.94 39.95 -52.45
CA ARG A 317 -143.02 40.83 -52.95
C ARG A 317 -143.00 41.09 -54.46
N ALA A 318 -141.88 40.90 -55.15
CA ALA A 318 -141.86 40.99 -56.62
C ALA A 318 -142.23 39.65 -57.32
N ARG A 319 -142.44 38.55 -56.58
CA ARG A 319 -142.78 37.20 -57.11
C ARG A 319 -144.24 36.76 -56.95
N GLY A 320 -145.16 37.65 -56.59
CA GLY A 320 -146.62 37.39 -56.60
C GLY A 320 -147.35 38.63 -56.12
N GLY A 321 -148.06 39.37 -56.97
CA GLY A 321 -149.38 39.02 -57.48
C GLY A 321 -150.35 40.09 -56.94
N LEU A 322 -151.19 40.79 -57.72
CA LEU A 322 -151.90 40.33 -58.92
C LEU A 322 -152.38 38.90 -58.70
N GLY A 323 -153.51 38.85 -57.98
CA GLY A 323 -154.10 37.72 -57.29
C GLY A 323 -154.72 38.26 -56.00
#